data_AF-A0A2T2Z8B1-F1
#
_entry.id   AF-A0A2T2Z8B1-F1
#
_cell.length_a   1.000
_cell.length_b   1.000
_cell.length_c   1.000
_cell.angle_alpha   90.00
_cell.angle_beta   90.00
_cell.angle_gamma   90.00
#
_symmetry.space_group_name_H-M   'P 1'
#
loop_
_entity.id
_entity.type
_entity.pdbx_description
1 polymer ?
#
loop_
_entity_poly.entity_id
_entity_poly.type
_entity_poly.pdbx_seq_one_letter_code
_entity_poly.pdbx_strand_id
1 'polypeptide(L)'
;MARARLHTCSVTGCPRLQPGPRCAEHETERGRHLRRTTPTKATRDYREQQRRAAAVRAHRARRGDWCPGWRRPPHPSADLTADHITPVASGRPDGPLQVLCRSCNSRKRDH
;
A
#
# COMPACT_ATOMS: atom_id res chain seq x y z
N MET A 1 22.70 -9.70 -25.44
CA MET A 1 22.21 -9.92 -24.06
C MET A 1 23.18 -9.26 -23.09
N ALA A 2 22.71 -8.35 -22.23
CA ALA A 2 23.59 -7.70 -21.26
C ALA A 2 24.16 -8.77 -20.31
N ARG A 3 25.49 -8.93 -20.26
CA ARG A 3 26.14 -9.77 -19.25
C ARG A 3 25.77 -9.18 -17.88
N ALA A 4 25.00 -9.93 -17.10
CA ALA A 4 24.74 -9.58 -15.71
C ALA A 4 26.08 -9.52 -14.98
N ARG A 5 26.60 -8.31 -14.76
CA ARG A 5 27.80 -8.11 -13.96
C ARG A 5 27.38 -8.37 -12.52
N LEU A 6 27.97 -9.39 -11.89
CA LEU A 6 27.78 -9.59 -10.47
C LEU A 6 28.35 -8.37 -9.74
N HIS A 7 27.58 -7.85 -8.80
CA HIS A 7 27.97 -6.75 -7.93
C HIS A 7 28.30 -7.29 -6.55
N THR A 8 29.30 -6.70 -5.89
CA THR A 8 29.51 -6.91 -4.46
C THR A 8 28.33 -6.33 -3.69
N CYS A 9 27.88 -7.04 -2.66
CA CYS A 9 26.83 -6.55 -1.76
C CYS A 9 27.20 -5.19 -1.16
N SER A 10 26.30 -4.22 -1.24
CA SER A 10 26.49 -2.85 -0.73
C SER A 10 26.49 -2.72 0.80
N VAL A 11 26.34 -3.84 1.52
CA VAL A 11 26.43 -3.85 2.99
C VAL A 11 27.89 -4.03 3.38
N THR A 12 28.41 -3.09 4.17
CA THR A 12 29.79 -3.08 4.66
C THR A 12 30.16 -4.42 5.27
N GLY A 13 31.25 -5.03 4.79
CA GLY A 13 31.76 -6.32 5.29
C GLY A 13 31.12 -7.56 4.68
N CYS A 14 30.13 -7.44 3.77
CA CYS A 14 29.56 -8.59 3.08
C CYS A 14 30.31 -8.92 1.78
N PRO A 15 30.98 -10.08 1.67
CA PRO A 15 31.78 -10.42 0.48
C PRO A 15 30.95 -11.03 -0.68
N ARG A 16 29.62 -11.12 -0.55
CA ARG A 16 28.78 -11.82 -1.55
C ARG A 16 28.71 -11.05 -2.87
N LEU A 17 28.76 -11.81 -3.96
CA LEU A 17 28.56 -11.35 -5.33
C LEU A 17 27.17 -11.76 -5.82
N GLN A 18 26.38 -10.82 -6.34
CA GLN A 18 25.01 -11.08 -6.78
C GLN A 18 24.56 -10.12 -7.91
N PRO A 19 23.46 -10.40 -8.62
CA PRO A 19 22.98 -9.53 -9.71
C PRO A 19 22.45 -8.16 -9.25
N GLY A 20 22.13 -8.01 -7.97
CA GLY A 20 21.54 -6.80 -7.40
C GLY A 20 22.47 -6.04 -6.44
N PRO A 21 22.02 -4.88 -5.90
CA PRO A 21 22.81 -4.06 -4.98
C PRO A 21 23.02 -4.71 -3.60
N ARG A 22 22.21 -5.70 -3.21
CA ARG A 22 22.36 -6.46 -1.97
C ARG A 22 22.07 -7.93 -2.22
N CYS A 23 22.70 -8.79 -1.42
CA CYS A 23 22.39 -10.21 -1.40
C CYS A 23 20.99 -10.47 -0.82
N ALA A 24 20.44 -11.66 -1.10
CA ALA A 24 19.08 -12.03 -0.69
C ALA A 24 18.82 -11.88 0.82
N GLU A 25 19.84 -12.16 1.64
CA GLU A 25 19.78 -12.01 3.10
C GLU A 25 19.64 -10.55 3.52
N HIS A 26 20.50 -9.66 3.03
CA HIS A 26 20.43 -8.24 3.35
C HIS A 26 19.21 -7.54 2.73
N GLU A 27 18.70 -8.00 1.59
CA GLU A 27 17.39 -7.53 1.10
C GLU A 27 16.25 -7.99 2.01
N THR A 28 16.32 -9.20 2.55
CA THR A 28 15.33 -9.70 3.52
C THR A 28 15.37 -8.88 4.82
N GLU A 29 16.56 -8.62 5.36
CA GLU A 29 16.74 -7.79 6.55
C GLU A 29 16.25 -6.36 6.32
N ARG A 30 16.63 -5.74 5.20
CA ARG A 30 16.13 -4.43 4.81
C ARG A 30 14.61 -4.42 4.68
N GLY A 31 14.03 -5.46 4.09
CA GLY A 31 12.58 -5.63 4.01
C GLY A 31 11.91 -5.69 5.37
N ARG A 32 12.49 -6.45 6.33
CA ARG A 32 12.02 -6.51 7.73
C ARG A 32 12.13 -5.15 8.41
N HIS A 33 13.26 -4.46 8.25
CA HIS A 33 13.48 -3.13 8.80
C HIS A 33 12.44 -2.13 8.27
N LEU A 34 12.25 -2.05 6.95
CA LEU A 34 11.28 -1.15 6.33
C LEU A 34 9.84 -1.46 6.76
N ARG A 35 9.46 -2.74 6.90
CA ARG A 35 8.14 -3.10 7.44
C ARG A 35 7.94 -2.64 8.87
N ARG A 36 9.00 -2.64 9.69
CA ARG A 36 8.96 -2.17 11.08
C ARG A 36 8.95 -0.64 11.20
N THR A 37 9.68 0.06 10.34
CA THR A 37 9.92 1.50 10.49
C THR A 37 9.13 2.37 9.53
N THR A 38 8.59 1.81 8.44
CA THR A 38 7.82 2.56 7.43
C THR A 38 6.34 2.16 7.49
N PRO A 39 5.47 2.99 8.08
CA PRO A 39 4.04 2.66 8.26
C PRO A 39 3.34 2.25 6.95
N THR A 40 3.67 2.91 5.84
CA THR A 40 3.09 2.60 4.51
C THR A 40 3.52 1.24 3.95
N LYS A 41 4.63 0.67 4.43
CA LYS A 41 5.08 -0.68 4.06
C LYS A 41 4.50 -1.74 4.99
N ALA A 42 4.17 -1.38 6.24
CA ALA A 42 3.50 -2.26 7.18
C ALA A 42 2.09 -2.65 6.71
N THR A 43 1.35 -1.71 6.10
CA THR A 43 -0.03 -1.95 5.62
C THR A 43 -0.10 -2.54 4.22
N ARG A 44 1.03 -2.79 3.54
CA ARG A 44 1.04 -3.40 2.20
C ARG A 44 1.07 -4.93 2.27
N ASP A 45 0.29 -5.51 3.18
CA ASP A 45 0.21 -6.96 3.37
C ASP A 45 -1.08 -7.54 2.80
N TYR A 46 -1.18 -8.87 2.79
CA TYR A 46 -2.37 -9.57 2.30
C TYR A 46 -3.60 -9.31 3.17
N ARG A 47 -3.41 -9.14 4.49
CA ARG A 47 -4.50 -8.90 5.44
C ARG A 47 -5.19 -7.56 5.17
N GLU A 48 -4.43 -6.51 4.94
CA GLU A 48 -4.96 -5.19 4.62
C GLU A 48 -5.65 -5.18 3.25
N GLN A 49 -5.13 -5.90 2.26
CA GLN A 49 -5.82 -6.07 0.98
C GLN A 49 -7.19 -6.73 1.17
N GLN A 50 -7.28 -7.76 2.02
CA GLN A 50 -8.56 -8.40 2.36
C GLN A 50 -9.49 -7.46 3.13
N ARG A 51 -8.98 -6.65 4.07
CA ARG A 51 -9.78 -5.63 4.78
C ARG A 51 -10.38 -4.60 3.82
N ARG A 52 -9.58 -4.09 2.88
CA ARG A 52 -10.03 -3.13 1.86
C ARG A 52 -11.08 -3.75 0.94
N ALA A 53 -10.86 -4.98 0.48
CA ALA A 53 -11.85 -5.70 -0.34
C ALA A 53 -13.16 -5.96 0.43
N ALA A 54 -13.07 -6.35 1.70
CA ALA A 54 -14.23 -6.56 2.56
C ALA A 54 -15.02 -5.26 2.79
N ALA A 55 -14.33 -4.13 3.01
CA ALA A 55 -14.96 -2.82 3.16
C ALA A 55 -15.73 -2.40 1.89
N VAL A 56 -15.15 -2.60 0.70
CA VAL A 56 -15.83 -2.33 -0.58
C VAL A 56 -17.04 -3.24 -0.76
N ARG A 57 -16.93 -4.56 -0.50
CA ARG A 57 -18.08 -5.47 -0.57
C ARG A 57 -19.20 -5.07 0.38
N ALA A 58 -18.87 -4.76 1.64
CA ALA A 58 -19.85 -4.35 2.65
C ALA A 58 -20.51 -3.01 2.29
N HIS A 59 -19.79 -2.10 1.63
CA HIS A 59 -20.36 -0.86 1.11
C HIS A 59 -21.33 -1.13 -0.02
N ARG A 60 -20.92 -1.92 -1.02
CA ARG A 60 -21.79 -2.30 -2.15
C ARG A 60 -23.05 -3.02 -1.71
N ALA A 61 -22.95 -3.92 -0.73
CA ALA A 61 -24.11 -4.63 -0.18
C ALA A 61 -25.15 -3.68 0.46
N ARG A 62 -24.71 -2.54 1.00
CA ARG A 62 -25.59 -1.58 1.71
C ARG A 62 -26.05 -0.41 0.84
N ARG A 63 -25.22 0.04 -0.10
CA ARG A 63 -25.43 1.29 -0.87
C ARG A 63 -25.33 1.10 -2.38
N GLY A 64 -25.04 -0.10 -2.86
CA GLY A 64 -24.74 -0.36 -4.26
C GLY A 64 -23.47 0.35 -4.73
N ASP A 65 -23.40 0.60 -6.03
CA ASP A 65 -22.32 1.34 -6.68
C ASP A 65 -22.50 2.86 -6.52
N TRP A 66 -22.50 3.30 -5.27
CA TRP A 66 -22.70 4.70 -4.88
C TRP A 66 -21.50 5.25 -4.12
N CYS A 67 -20.88 6.31 -4.62
CA CYS A 67 -19.76 6.99 -3.96
C CYS A 67 -20.28 8.10 -3.03
N PRO A 68 -19.85 8.15 -1.76
CA PRO A 68 -20.17 9.27 -0.85
C PRO A 68 -19.64 10.64 -1.33
N GLY A 69 -18.64 10.66 -2.21
CA GLY A 69 -17.99 11.88 -2.68
C GLY A 69 -16.90 12.40 -1.73
N TRP A 70 -15.89 13.04 -2.30
CA TRP A 70 -14.88 13.80 -1.56
C TRP A 70 -14.70 15.17 -2.19
N ARG A 71 -15.00 16.25 -1.44
CA ARG A 71 -15.05 17.63 -1.94
C ARG A 71 -15.93 17.80 -3.20
N ARG A 72 -16.96 16.95 -3.30
CA ARG A 72 -18.00 16.97 -4.32
C ARG A 72 -19.22 16.19 -3.80
N PRO A 73 -20.41 16.40 -4.37
CA PRO A 73 -21.61 15.66 -3.96
C PRO A 73 -21.48 14.13 -4.14
N PRO A 74 -22.26 13.35 -3.36
CA PRO A 74 -22.44 11.92 -3.58
C PRO A 74 -22.96 11.62 -5.00
N HIS A 75 -22.50 10.52 -5.60
CA HIS A 75 -22.78 10.21 -7.01
C HIS A 75 -22.62 8.71 -7.30
N PRO A 76 -23.23 8.18 -8.38
CA PRO A 76 -23.05 6.79 -8.79
C PRO A 76 -21.62 6.53 -9.29
N SER A 77 -21.03 5.40 -8.90
CA SER A 77 -19.73 4.94 -9.38
C SER A 77 -19.51 3.45 -9.08
N ALA A 78 -19.20 2.68 -10.11
CA ALA A 78 -18.86 1.26 -9.97
C ALA A 78 -17.40 1.02 -9.53
N ASP A 79 -16.49 1.94 -9.82
CA ASP A 79 -15.06 1.80 -9.52
C ASP A 79 -14.73 2.30 -8.10
N LEU A 80 -15.18 1.53 -7.11
CA LEU A 80 -15.02 1.81 -5.68
C LEU A 80 -13.71 1.25 -5.11
N THR A 81 -13.09 2.03 -4.24
CA THR A 81 -11.84 1.72 -3.55
C THR A 81 -12.00 2.00 -2.06
N ALA A 82 -11.22 1.31 -1.22
CA ALA A 82 -11.16 1.58 0.21
C ALA A 82 -9.77 2.09 0.60
N ASP A 83 -9.74 3.16 1.38
CA ASP A 83 -8.51 3.72 1.94
C ASP A 83 -8.73 4.20 3.38
N HIS A 84 -7.64 4.35 4.14
CA HIS A 84 -7.71 4.78 5.52
C HIS A 84 -8.30 6.20 5.62
N ILE A 85 -9.20 6.43 6.59
CA ILE A 85 -9.75 7.77 6.86
C ILE A 85 -8.59 8.72 7.19
N THR A 86 -7.81 8.35 8.20
CA THR A 86 -6.55 9.00 8.58
C THR A 86 -5.39 8.31 7.87
N PRO A 87 -4.49 9.05 7.20
CA PRO A 87 -3.31 8.44 6.57
C PRO A 87 -2.52 7.56 7.53
N VAL A 88 -2.04 6.41 7.05
CA VAL A 88 -1.26 5.45 7.85
C VAL A 88 0.02 6.07 8.41
N ALA A 89 0.58 7.09 7.74
CA ALA A 89 1.77 7.80 8.20
C ALA A 89 1.54 8.62 9.48
N SER A 90 0.31 9.09 9.71
CA SER A 90 -0.08 9.93 10.85
C SER A 90 -1.10 9.26 11.79
N GLY A 91 -1.45 8.01 11.52
CA GLY A 91 -2.48 7.26 12.22
C GLY A 91 -2.11 5.80 12.43
N ARG A 92 -3.09 5.01 12.87
CA ARG A 92 -2.89 3.58 13.10
C ARG A 92 -2.95 2.78 11.78
N PRO A 93 -2.05 1.80 11.56
CA PRO A 93 -2.08 0.90 10.41
C PRO A 93 -3.41 0.13 10.24
N ASP A 94 -4.06 -0.18 11.36
CA ASP A 94 -5.34 -0.88 11.43
C ASP A 94 -6.54 0.07 11.56
N GLY A 95 -6.34 1.38 11.31
CA GLY A 95 -7.37 2.41 11.42
C GLY A 95 -8.60 2.18 10.52
N PRO A 96 -9.67 2.97 10.73
CA PRO A 96 -10.91 2.83 10.00
C PRO A 96 -10.73 3.14 8.50
N LEU A 97 -11.42 2.38 7.66
CA LEU A 97 -11.43 2.55 6.21
C LEU A 97 -12.67 3.33 5.76
N GLN A 98 -12.49 4.15 4.74
CA GLN A 98 -13.55 4.83 4.00
C GLN A 98 -13.58 4.31 2.57
N VAL A 99 -14.80 4.15 2.02
CA VAL A 99 -14.99 3.76 0.62
C VAL A 99 -15.30 5.00 -0.21
N LEU A 100 -14.52 5.20 -1.27
CA LEU A 100 -14.66 6.26 -2.27
C LEU A 100 -14.40 5.68 -3.67
N CYS A 101 -14.96 6.30 -4.70
CA CYS A 101 -14.56 5.98 -6.07
C CYS A 101 -13.10 6.36 -6.30
N ARG A 102 -12.44 5.71 -7.27
CA ARG A 102 -11.01 5.95 -7.56
C ARG A 102 -10.68 7.43 -7.77
N SER A 103 -11.54 8.19 -8.45
CA SER A 103 -11.33 9.63 -8.69
C SER A 103 -11.43 10.47 -7.41
N CYS A 104 -12.41 10.19 -6.54
CA CYS A 104 -12.52 10.86 -5.24
C CYS A 104 -11.37 10.48 -4.31
N ASN A 105 -10.93 9.22 -4.34
CA ASN A 105 -9.82 8.76 -3.53
C ASN A 105 -8.49 9.40 -3.99
N SER A 106 -8.25 9.51 -5.29
CA SER A 106 -7.10 10.26 -5.82
C SER A 106 -7.12 11.71 -5.38
N ARG A 107 -8.27 12.39 -5.51
CA ARG A 107 -8.43 13.78 -5.05
C ARG A 107 -8.18 13.93 -3.55
N LYS A 108 -8.58 12.95 -2.74
CA LYS A 108 -8.30 12.94 -1.30
C LYS A 108 -6.82 12.87 -1.00
N ARG A 109 -6.06 12.06 -1.74
CA ARG A 109 -4.61 11.91 -1.54
C ARG A 109 -3.83 13.19 -1.79
N ASP A 110 -4.31 14.02 -2.71
CA ASP A 110 -3.62 15.26 -3.11
C ASP A 110 -3.98 16.46 -2.19
N HIS A 111 -4.72 16.24 -1.09
CA HIS A 111 -5.15 17.23 -0.11
C HIS A 111 -4.82 16.80 1.32
#